data_AF-A0A345JQG5-F1
#
_entry.id   AF-A0A345JQG5-F1
#
_cell.length_a   1.000
_cell.length_b   1.000
_cell.length_c   1.000
_cell.angle_alpha   90.00
_cell.angle_beta   90.00
_cell.angle_gamma   90.00
#
_symmetry.space_group_name_H-M   'P 1'
#
loop_
_entity.id
_entity.type
_entity.pdbx_description
1 polymer ?
#
loop_
_entity_poly.entity_id
_entity_poly.type
_entity_poly.pdbx_seq_one_letter_code
_entity_poly.pdbx_strand_id
1 'polypeptide(L)'
;MRLKNNIKIEQVIDKEAISYLVKDLLIPLQIEFYLKKAILSVYEIGEPNISLDIAKDALYVDIKSIQSNFASKGYYEDTLCKLLSTTRKEIKLFFDNKLPKESSLNIRQKLESFKIRS
;
A
#
# COMPACT_ATOMS: atom_id res chain seq x y z
N MET A 1 5.55 -20.05 0.90
CA MET A 1 4.90 -20.39 -0.38
C MET A 1 6.00 -20.78 -1.36
N ARG A 2 6.15 -22.08 -1.68
CA ARG A 2 7.15 -22.55 -2.65
C ARG A 2 6.46 -22.64 -4.02
N LEU A 3 6.88 -21.82 -4.98
CA LEU A 3 6.50 -21.98 -6.38
C LEU A 3 7.09 -23.32 -6.87
N LYS A 4 6.31 -24.12 -7.62
CA LYS A 4 6.82 -25.35 -8.26
C LYS A 4 8.05 -25.01 -9.11
N ASN A 5 9.01 -25.94 -9.17
CA ASN A 5 10.38 -25.81 -9.73
C ASN A 5 10.51 -25.36 -11.21
N ASN A 6 9.47 -24.80 -11.85
CA ASN A 6 9.56 -24.30 -13.22
C ASN A 6 8.67 -23.06 -13.52
N ILE A 7 8.14 -22.40 -12.48
CA ILE A 7 7.33 -21.19 -12.66
C ILE A 7 8.23 -19.96 -12.61
N LYS A 8 8.30 -19.21 -13.71
CA LYS A 8 8.99 -17.93 -13.74
C LYS A 8 8.16 -16.89 -12.99
N ILE A 9 8.81 -15.98 -12.25
CA ILE A 9 8.12 -14.89 -11.53
C ILE A 9 7.24 -14.07 -12.48
N GLU A 10 7.70 -13.91 -13.72
CA GLU A 10 7.03 -13.24 -14.83
C GLU A 10 5.68 -13.88 -15.22
N GLN A 11 5.43 -15.13 -14.82
CA GLN A 11 4.16 -15.83 -15.04
C GLN A 11 3.16 -15.61 -13.89
N VAL A 12 3.62 -15.05 -12.77
CA VAL A 12 2.82 -14.80 -11.56
C VAL A 12 2.57 -13.30 -11.39
N ILE A 13 3.54 -12.47 -11.81
CA ILE A 13 3.50 -11.01 -11.69
C ILE A 13 4.04 -10.43 -12.98
N ASP A 14 3.26 -9.57 -13.62
CA ASP A 14 3.68 -8.90 -14.84
C ASP A 14 4.88 -7.99 -14.58
N LYS A 15 5.79 -7.88 -15.55
CA LYS A 15 7.00 -7.04 -15.42
C LYS A 15 6.67 -5.58 -15.12
N GLU A 16 5.55 -5.10 -15.64
CA GLU A 16 5.05 -3.75 -15.41
C GLU A 16 4.52 -3.58 -13.97
N ALA A 17 3.81 -4.59 -13.46
CA ALA A 17 3.37 -4.63 -12.07
C ALA A 17 4.56 -4.70 -11.11
N ILE A 18 5.59 -5.51 -11.41
CA ILE A 18 6.85 -5.53 -10.65
C ILE A 18 7.48 -4.14 -10.65
N SER A 19 7.61 -3.50 -11.82
CA SER A 19 8.22 -2.17 -11.93
C SER A 19 7.44 -1.10 -11.16
N TYR A 20 6.12 -1.20 -11.14
CA TYR A 20 5.24 -0.32 -10.38
C TYR A 20 5.38 -0.54 -8.87
N LEU A 21 5.30 -1.80 -8.42
CA LEU A 21 5.47 -2.16 -7.01
C LEU A 21 6.85 -1.79 -6.49
N VAL A 22 7.92 -2.03 -7.25
CA VAL A 22 9.30 -1.67 -6.86
C VAL A 22 9.50 -0.15 -6.86
N LYS A 23 8.81 0.58 -7.75
CA LYS A 23 8.84 2.04 -7.72
C LYS A 23 8.20 2.61 -6.46
N ASP A 24 7.13 2.02 -5.94
CA ASP A 24 6.41 2.60 -4.79
C ASP A 24 6.74 1.94 -3.44
N LEU A 25 7.25 0.69 -3.43
CA LEU A 25 7.53 -0.09 -2.24
C LEU A 25 9.03 -0.26 -2.02
N LEU A 26 9.61 0.58 -1.16
CA LEU A 26 11.05 0.58 -0.87
C LEU A 26 11.42 -0.24 0.38
N ILE A 27 10.45 -0.64 1.20
CA ILE A 27 10.69 -1.33 2.47
C ILE A 27 10.32 -2.82 2.33
N PRO A 28 11.19 -3.77 2.71
CA PRO A 28 10.93 -5.21 2.56
C PRO A 28 9.59 -5.67 3.13
N LEU A 29 9.20 -5.14 4.31
CA LEU A 29 7.92 -5.46 4.94
C LEU A 29 6.71 -4.94 4.14
N GLN A 30 6.86 -3.80 3.46
CA GLN A 30 5.81 -3.27 2.58
C GLN A 30 5.67 -4.14 1.33
N ILE A 31 6.80 -4.54 0.73
CA ILE A 31 6.83 -5.47 -0.41
C ILE A 31 6.04 -6.73 -0.05
N GLU A 32 6.36 -7.39 1.06
CA GLU A 32 5.68 -8.61 1.49
C GLU A 32 4.16 -8.41 1.70
N PHE A 33 3.77 -7.34 2.40
CA PHE A 33 2.38 -7.05 2.68
C PHE A 33 1.54 -6.83 1.41
N TYR A 34 2.03 -5.99 0.49
CA TYR A 34 1.31 -5.68 -0.74
C TYR A 34 1.33 -6.81 -1.75
N LEU A 35 2.42 -7.58 -1.83
CA LEU A 35 2.44 -8.82 -2.61
C LEU A 35 1.39 -9.80 -2.09
N LYS A 36 1.31 -10.01 -0.77
CA LYS A 36 0.30 -10.91 -0.19
C LYS A 36 -1.11 -10.46 -0.53
N LYS A 37 -1.39 -9.16 -0.47
CA LYS A 37 -2.70 -8.59 -0.78
C LYS A 37 -3.04 -8.70 -2.27
N ALA A 38 -2.08 -8.40 -3.15
CA ALA A 38 -2.26 -8.55 -4.60
C ALA A 38 -2.49 -10.01 -4.99
N ILE A 39 -1.77 -10.96 -4.37
CA ILE A 39 -1.98 -12.40 -4.57
C ILE A 39 -3.39 -12.82 -4.17
N LEU A 40 -3.88 -12.35 -3.01
CA LEU A 40 -5.24 -12.65 -2.56
C LEU A 40 -6.28 -12.07 -3.52
N SER A 41 -6.08 -10.84 -4.00
CA SER A 41 -6.98 -10.21 -4.96
C SER A 41 -7.04 -10.98 -6.28
N VAL A 42 -5.89 -11.39 -6.83
CA VAL A 42 -5.83 -12.23 -8.05
C VAL A 42 -6.57 -13.54 -7.85
N TYR A 43 -6.36 -14.20 -6.71
CA TYR A 43 -7.04 -15.45 -6.37
C TYR A 43 -8.56 -15.30 -6.28
N GLU A 44 -9.05 -14.22 -5.66
CA GLU A 44 -10.49 -13.94 -5.50
C GLU A 44 -11.17 -13.62 -6.84
N ILE A 45 -10.47 -12.93 -7.74
CA ILE A 45 -11.00 -12.53 -9.06
C ILE A 45 -10.85 -13.66 -10.09
N GLY A 46 -10.03 -14.69 -9.79
CA GLY A 46 -9.82 -15.85 -10.66
C GLY A 46 -8.83 -15.57 -11.80
N GLU A 47 -8.02 -14.52 -11.70
CA GLU A 47 -7.00 -14.18 -12.68
C GLU A 47 -5.73 -15.03 -12.47
N PRO A 48 -4.94 -15.30 -13.51
CA PRO A 48 -3.75 -16.16 -13.41
C PRO A 48 -2.51 -15.42 -12.91
N ASN A 49 -2.47 -14.08 -13.01
CA ASN A 49 -1.31 -13.24 -12.71
C ASN A 49 -1.69 -11.90 -12.08
N ILE A 50 -0.74 -11.30 -11.35
CA ILE A 50 -0.85 -9.93 -10.84
C ILE A 50 -0.51 -8.97 -11.98
N SER A 51 -1.55 -8.44 -12.62
CA SER A 51 -1.43 -7.39 -13.62
C SER A 51 -1.14 -6.02 -12.99
N LEU A 52 -0.78 -5.04 -13.81
CA LEU A 52 -0.51 -3.68 -13.36
C LEU A 52 -1.73 -3.06 -12.65
N ASP A 53 -2.94 -3.30 -13.16
CA ASP A 53 -4.16 -2.74 -12.60
C ASP A 53 -4.51 -3.39 -11.25
N ILE A 54 -4.31 -4.70 -11.12
CA ILE A 54 -4.48 -5.39 -9.83
C ILE A 54 -3.45 -4.89 -8.80
N ALA A 55 -2.21 -4.62 -9.23
CA ALA A 55 -1.20 -4.03 -8.36
C ALA A 55 -1.57 -2.60 -7.90
N LYS A 56 -2.12 -1.77 -8.79
CA LYS A 56 -2.65 -0.43 -8.46
C LYS A 56 -3.82 -0.50 -7.50
N ASP A 57 -4.77 -1.40 -7.74
CA ASP A 57 -5.95 -1.56 -6.89
C ASP A 57 -5.57 -2.04 -5.49
N ALA A 58 -4.66 -3.01 -5.38
CA ALA A 58 -4.15 -3.48 -4.09
C ALA A 58 -3.52 -2.35 -3.25
N LEU A 59 -2.77 -1.46 -3.91
CA LEU A 59 -2.16 -0.26 -3.33
C LEU A 59 -3.21 0.80 -2.94
N TYR A 60 -4.13 1.13 -3.84
CA TYR A 60 -5.14 2.18 -3.63
C TYR A 60 -6.17 1.80 -2.55
N VAL A 61 -6.63 0.55 -2.55
CA VAL A 61 -7.53 0.00 -1.52
C VAL A 61 -6.86 0.03 -0.14
N ASP A 62 -5.54 -0.11 -0.05
CA ASP A 62 -4.84 0.00 1.23
C ASP A 62 -4.85 1.42 1.79
N ILE A 63 -4.58 2.42 0.97
CA ILE A 63 -4.58 3.82 1.42
C ILE A 63 -5.96 4.23 1.91
N LYS A 64 -7.02 3.83 1.20
CA LYS A 64 -8.41 4.07 1.61
C LYS A 64 -8.79 3.25 2.85
N SER A 65 -8.29 2.03 2.98
CA SER A 65 -8.47 1.19 4.17
C SER A 65 -7.73 1.74 5.39
N ILE A 66 -6.53 2.33 5.21
CA ILE A 66 -5.81 3.06 6.25
C ILE A 66 -6.68 4.23 6.73
N GLN A 67 -7.19 5.06 5.82
CA GLN A 67 -8.09 6.16 6.16
C GLN A 67 -9.30 5.69 6.96
N SER A 68 -9.97 4.63 6.48
CA SER A 68 -11.15 4.05 7.15
C SER A 68 -10.81 3.47 8.52
N ASN A 69 -9.69 2.75 8.68
CA ASN A 69 -9.27 2.17 9.95
C ASN A 69 -8.94 3.24 11.00
N PHE A 70 -8.27 4.32 10.60
CA PHE A 70 -7.98 5.43 11.50
C PHE A 70 -9.26 6.20 11.87
N ALA A 71 -10.17 6.43 10.91
CA ALA A 71 -11.47 7.04 11.17
C ALA A 71 -12.32 6.23 12.16
N SER A 72 -12.37 4.89 12.02
CA SER A 72 -13.07 3.99 12.96
C SER A 72 -12.50 4.02 14.38
N LYS A 73 -11.25 4.45 14.55
CA LYS A 73 -10.59 4.65 15.84
C LYS A 73 -10.68 6.11 16.34
N GLY A 74 -11.46 6.97 15.69
CA GLY A 74 -11.63 8.39 16.04
C GLY A 74 -10.50 9.30 15.54
N TYR A 75 -9.54 8.78 14.78
CA TYR A 75 -8.46 9.56 14.18
C TYR A 75 -8.90 10.10 12.82
N TYR A 76 -9.66 11.19 12.84
CA TYR A 76 -10.04 11.97 11.66
C TYR A 76 -8.87 12.83 11.16
N GLU A 77 -9.03 13.45 9.97
CA GLU A 77 -7.99 14.24 9.30
C GLU A 77 -7.32 15.26 10.23
N ASP A 78 -8.09 16.00 11.03
CA ASP A 78 -7.55 17.01 11.96
C ASP A 78 -6.71 16.41 13.09
N THR A 79 -7.13 15.26 13.60
CA THR A 79 -6.39 14.52 14.63
C THR A 79 -5.09 14.00 14.05
N LEU A 80 -5.13 13.45 12.83
CA LEU A 80 -3.94 12.97 12.12
C LEU A 80 -2.96 14.10 11.80
N CYS A 81 -3.45 15.29 11.42
CA CYS A 81 -2.60 16.47 11.20
C CYS A 81 -1.80 16.84 12.45
N LYS A 82 -2.48 16.88 13.61
CA LYS A 82 -1.85 17.18 14.90
C LYS A 82 -0.86 16.07 15.31
N LEU A 83 -1.22 14.82 15.07
CA LEU A 83 -0.45 13.66 15.49
C LEU A 83 0.83 13.46 14.67
N LEU A 84 0.74 13.72 13.38
CA LEU A 84 1.83 13.49 12.42
C LEU A 84 2.60 14.78 12.14
N SER A 85 2.23 15.90 12.77
CA SER A 85 2.75 17.25 12.49
C SER A 85 2.75 17.55 10.99
N THR A 86 1.58 17.39 10.36
CA THR A 86 1.36 17.62 8.92
C THR A 86 0.13 18.49 8.69
N THR A 87 -0.04 18.97 7.46
CA THR A 87 -1.19 19.79 7.08
C THR A 87 -2.37 18.93 6.60
N ARG A 88 -3.60 19.46 6.72
CA ARG A 88 -4.82 18.78 6.21
C ARG A 88 -4.74 18.53 4.71
N LYS A 89 -4.12 19.46 3.98
CA LYS A 89 -3.87 19.33 2.54
C LYS A 89 -2.96 18.12 2.24
N GLU A 90 -1.91 17.92 3.03
CA GLU A 90 -1.04 16.75 2.89
C GLU A 90 -1.75 15.46 3.29
N ILE A 91 -2.47 15.40 4.42
CA ILE A 91 -3.21 14.17 4.78
C ILE A 91 -4.24 13.79 3.71
N LYS A 92 -4.92 14.76 3.13
CA LYS A 92 -5.86 14.53 2.03
C LYS A 92 -5.16 14.05 0.76
N LEU A 93 -4.06 14.71 0.36
CA LEU A 93 -3.25 14.28 -0.79
C LEU A 93 -2.63 12.88 -0.56
N PHE A 94 -2.34 12.51 0.67
CA PHE A 94 -1.83 11.19 1.05
C PHE A 94 -2.91 10.14 0.84
N PHE A 95 -4.12 10.37 1.34
CA PHE A 95 -5.25 9.47 1.13
C PHE A 95 -5.70 9.37 -0.32
N ASP A 96 -5.54 10.44 -1.09
CA ASP A 96 -5.83 10.46 -2.53
C ASP A 96 -4.69 9.87 -3.38
N ASN A 97 -3.59 9.42 -2.78
CA ASN A 97 -2.38 8.96 -3.45
C ASN A 97 -1.77 9.98 -4.44
N LYS A 98 -1.93 11.28 -4.15
CA LYS A 98 -1.45 12.42 -4.97
C LYS A 98 -0.24 13.13 -4.36
N LEU A 99 0.29 12.60 -3.28
CA LEU A 99 1.40 13.19 -2.57
C LEU A 99 2.73 12.73 -3.17
N PRO A 100 3.72 13.63 -3.35
CA PRO A 100 5.06 13.24 -3.78
C PRO A 100 5.63 12.09 -2.95
N LYS A 101 6.35 11.17 -3.60
CA LYS A 101 6.79 9.90 -3.02
C LYS A 101 7.53 10.06 -1.69
N GLU A 102 8.47 11.01 -1.58
CA GLU A 102 9.23 11.26 -0.35
C GLU A 102 8.33 11.70 0.82
N SER A 103 7.40 12.60 0.54
CA SER A 103 6.47 13.12 1.54
C SER A 103 5.40 12.09 1.92
N SER A 104 4.95 11.26 0.97
CA SER A 104 4.06 10.12 1.24
C SER A 104 4.74 9.09 2.15
N LEU A 105 6.03 8.80 1.91
CA LEU A 105 6.83 7.90 2.75
C LEU A 105 6.94 8.41 4.19
N ASN A 106 7.19 9.71 4.38
CA ASN A 106 7.29 10.33 5.70
C ASN A 106 5.99 10.17 6.50
N ILE A 107 4.83 10.44 5.88
CA ILE A 107 3.53 10.24 6.51
C ILE A 107 3.32 8.77 6.88
N ARG A 108 3.67 7.84 5.99
CA ARG A 108 3.53 6.40 6.21
C ARG A 108 4.40 5.90 7.36
N GLN A 109 5.66 6.35 7.44
CA GLN A 109 6.56 6.02 8.55
C GLN A 109 6.04 6.51 9.89
N LYS A 110 5.53 7.75 9.93
CA LYS A 110 4.92 8.32 11.14
C LYS A 110 3.69 7.51 11.56
N LEU A 111 2.81 7.12 10.63
CA LEU A 111 1.65 6.26 10.91
C LEU A 111 2.04 4.89 11.47
N GLU A 112 3.06 4.24 10.91
CA GLU A 112 3.54 2.93 11.38
C GLU A 112 4.19 3.02 12.77
N SER A 113 4.98 4.06 13.04
CA SER A 113 5.53 4.31 14.38
C SER A 113 4.45 4.50 15.44
N PHE A 114 3.26 4.97 15.04
CA PHE A 114 2.13 5.15 15.92
C PHE A 114 1.44 3.83 16.26
N LYS A 115 1.29 2.92 15.29
CA LYS A 115 0.71 1.58 15.50
C LYS A 115 1.51 0.72 16.48
N ILE A 116 2.82 0.94 16.62
CA ILE A 116 3.68 0.20 17.55
C ILE A 116 3.48 0.68 19.01
N ARG A 117 2.95 1.89 19.20
CA ARG A 117 2.78 2.51 20.53
C ARG A 117 1.37 2.39 21.11
N SER A 118 0.41 1.89 20.34
CA SER A 118 -1.01 1.71 20.71
C SER A 118 -1.36 0.24 20.88
#